data_AF-A0A4R8VEU1-F1
#
_entry.id   AF-A0A4R8VEU1-F1
#
_cell.length_a   1.000
_cell.length_b   1.000
_cell.length_c   1.000
_cell.angle_alpha   90.00
_cell.angle_beta   90.00
_cell.angle_gamma   90.00
#
_symmetry.space_group_name_H-M   'P 1'
#
loop_
_entity.id
_entity.type
_entity.pdbx_description
1 polymer ?
#
loop_
_entity_poly.entity_id
_entity_poly.type
_entity_poly.pdbx_seq_one_letter_code
_entity_poly.pdbx_strand_id
1 'polypeptide(L)'
;MTGTITAKRQVVDVPPIRAETVEHRRIEKLCRCDIGTTGVFPADVKYAVSYGPRLHAVCAYLINVHYLHAARTAAVFNDLFLNPVFHIAPKRGLAGMLNGGCCSHSPG
;
A
#
# COMPACT_ATOMS: atom_id res chain seq x y z
N MET A 1 18.30 11.39 51.36
CA MET A 1 17.13 10.48 51.40
C MET A 1 16.97 9.89 50.01
N THR A 2 17.06 8.56 49.89
CA THR A 2 16.95 7.85 48.61
C THR A 2 15.55 7.29 48.47
N GLY A 3 14.83 7.66 47.40
CA GLY A 3 13.51 7.14 47.11
C GLY A 3 13.56 5.82 46.34
N THR A 4 12.79 4.83 46.77
CA THR A 4 12.57 3.56 46.04
C THR A 4 11.28 3.64 45.24
N ILE A 5 11.31 3.21 43.98
CA ILE A 5 10.09 3.13 43.15
C ILE A 5 9.26 1.93 43.60
N THR A 6 8.09 2.19 44.19
CA THR A 6 7.22 1.15 44.76
C THR A 6 6.25 0.53 43.73
N ALA A 7 5.97 1.21 42.61
CA ALA A 7 5.16 0.68 41.51
C ALA A 7 5.46 1.39 40.18
N LYS A 8 5.28 0.69 39.07
CA LYS A 8 5.35 1.23 37.70
C LYS A 8 4.10 0.82 36.91
N ARG A 9 3.56 1.75 36.11
CA ARG A 9 2.50 1.50 35.12
C ARG A 9 2.90 2.18 33.81
N GLN A 10 2.62 1.55 32.68
CA GLN A 10 2.94 2.08 31.35
C GLN A 10 1.70 2.07 30.48
N VAL A 11 1.57 3.10 29.65
CA VAL A 11 0.61 3.14 28.55
C VAL A 11 1.45 3.09 27.28
N VAL A 12 1.19 2.10 26.43
CA VAL A 12 1.80 1.99 25.10
C VAL A 12 0.73 2.37 24.11
N ASP A 13 1.06 3.32 23.23
CA ASP A 13 0.17 3.78 22.17
C ASP A 13 0.84 3.61 20.81
N VAL A 14 0.04 3.60 19.76
CA VAL A 14 0.50 3.50 18.38
C VAL A 14 0.94 4.89 17.91
N PRO A 15 2.13 5.05 17.31
CA PRO A 15 2.54 6.33 16.74
C PRO A 15 1.58 6.75 15.61
N PRO A 16 1.47 8.04 15.30
CA PRO A 16 0.60 8.52 14.23
C PRO A 16 0.94 7.83 12.91
N ILE A 17 -0.05 7.14 12.33
CA ILE A 17 0.10 6.42 11.06
C ILE A 17 0.07 7.45 9.92
N ARG A 18 1.19 7.62 9.21
CA ARG A 18 1.31 8.49 8.04
C ARG A 18 1.72 7.65 6.83
N ALA A 19 0.91 7.69 5.78
CA ALA A 19 1.29 7.11 4.50
C ALA A 19 2.21 8.08 3.76
N GLU A 20 3.40 7.62 3.40
CA GLU A 20 4.32 8.33 2.53
C GLU A 20 4.20 7.75 1.12
N THR A 21 3.99 8.63 0.14
CA THR A 21 3.80 8.24 -1.26
C THR A 21 4.96 8.76 -2.09
N VAL A 22 5.61 7.87 -2.83
CA VAL A 22 6.61 8.22 -3.85
C VAL A 22 5.97 8.05 -5.22
N GLU A 23 5.75 9.17 -5.93
CA GLU A 23 5.27 9.13 -7.31
C GLU A 23 6.45 8.91 -8.27
N HIS A 24 6.40 7.81 -9.02
CA HIS A 24 7.32 7.60 -10.13
C HIS A 24 6.68 8.09 -11.42
N ARG A 25 7.38 8.96 -12.15
CA ARG A 25 6.92 9.49 -13.44
C ARG A 25 7.85 9.06 -14.57
N ARG A 26 7.25 8.51 -15.63
CA ARG A 26 7.93 8.20 -16.89
C ARG A 26 7.78 9.40 -17.83
N ILE A 27 8.89 9.83 -18.42
CA ILE A 27 8.90 10.90 -19.43
C ILE A 27 9.22 10.26 -20.79
N GLU A 28 8.47 10.67 -21.80
CA GLU A 28 8.78 10.41 -23.21
C GLU A 28 9.45 11.64 -23.81
N LYS A 29 10.50 11.43 -24.60
CA LYS A 29 11.12 12.49 -25.40
C LYS A 29 11.23 12.02 -26.85
N LEU A 30 10.85 12.90 -27.76
CA LEU A 30 11.06 12.70 -29.19
C LEU A 30 12.45 13.22 -29.55
N CYS A 31 13.25 12.37 -30.18
CA CYS A 31 14.49 12.81 -30.80
C CYS A 31 14.19 13.56 -32.10
N ARG A 32 15.16 14.35 -32.58
CA ARG A 32 15.11 15.01 -33.90
C ARG A 32 14.95 14.04 -35.07
N CYS A 33 15.22 12.74 -34.86
CA CYS A 33 15.00 11.67 -35.83
C CYS A 33 13.62 10.99 -35.71
N ASP A 34 12.66 11.60 -35.01
CA ASP A 34 11.30 11.11 -34.74
C ASP A 34 11.22 9.78 -33.95
N ILE A 35 12.36 9.30 -33.45
CA ILE A 35 12.39 8.14 -32.55
C ILE A 35 12.08 8.60 -31.12
N GLY A 36 10.98 8.12 -30.56
CA GLY A 36 10.59 8.33 -29.17
C GLY A 36 11.42 7.47 -28.21
N THR A 37 11.97 8.08 -27.17
CA THR A 37 12.62 7.37 -26.06
C THR A 37 11.86 7.63 -24.78
N THR A 38 11.47 6.55 -24.11
CA THR A 38 10.59 6.60 -22.94
C THR A 38 11.28 5.93 -21.75
N GLY A 39 11.49 6.63 -20.64
CA GLY A 39 12.28 6.13 -19.49
C GLY A 39 11.64 4.93 -18.77
N VAL A 40 12.36 4.05 -18.07
CA VAL A 40 11.75 2.82 -17.51
C VAL A 40 11.42 2.99 -16.02
N PHE A 41 10.34 2.35 -15.54
CA PHE A 41 10.02 2.31 -14.11
C PHE A 41 10.98 1.39 -13.33
N PRO A 42 11.20 1.61 -12.02
CA PRO A 42 11.93 0.66 -11.18
C PRO A 42 11.21 -0.70 -11.13
N ALA A 43 11.97 -1.78 -10.96
CA ALA A 43 11.43 -3.15 -10.98
C ALA A 43 10.37 -3.43 -9.90
N ASP A 44 10.44 -2.70 -8.78
CA ASP A 44 9.51 -2.84 -7.65
C ASP A 44 8.17 -2.12 -7.86
N VAL A 45 8.05 -1.27 -8.90
CA VAL A 45 6.84 -0.49 -9.22
C VAL A 45 6.12 -1.15 -10.39
N LYS A 46 5.35 -2.19 -10.09
CA LYS A 46 4.66 -3.01 -11.10
C LYS A 46 3.24 -2.56 -11.42
N TYR A 47 2.61 -1.86 -10.48
CA TYR A 47 1.21 -1.44 -10.59
C TYR A 47 1.08 0.07 -10.40
N ALA A 48 -0.03 0.63 -10.87
CA ALA A 48 -0.36 2.05 -10.72
C ALA A 48 -0.29 2.54 -9.27
N VAL A 49 -0.67 1.68 -8.31
CA VAL A 49 -0.43 1.89 -6.88
C VAL A 49 0.26 0.64 -6.35
N SER A 50 1.48 0.80 -5.84
CA SER A 50 2.27 -0.28 -5.25
C SER A 50 2.51 0.03 -3.78
N TYR A 51 2.26 -0.93 -2.89
CA TYR A 51 2.49 -0.77 -1.46
C TYR A 51 3.93 -1.09 -1.09
N GLY A 52 4.53 -0.26 -0.24
CA GLY A 52 5.88 -0.47 0.26
C GLY A 52 6.02 -1.72 1.14
N PRO A 53 7.25 -2.14 1.46
CA PRO A 53 7.52 -3.40 2.15
C PRO A 53 6.85 -3.49 3.53
N ARG A 54 6.73 -2.37 4.25
CA ARG A 54 6.03 -2.30 5.55
C ARG A 54 4.56 -2.64 5.43
N LEU A 55 3.87 -2.07 4.45
CA LEU A 55 2.45 -2.34 4.21
C LEU A 55 2.25 -3.77 3.69
N HIS A 56 3.13 -4.27 2.82
CA HIS A 56 3.09 -5.68 2.43
C HIS A 56 3.24 -6.63 3.62
N ALA A 57 4.15 -6.34 4.56
CA ALA A 57 4.31 -7.17 5.76
C ALA A 57 3.03 -7.22 6.61
N VAL A 58 2.36 -6.08 6.81
CA VAL A 58 1.09 -6.04 7.55
C VAL A 58 -0.01 -6.82 6.81
N CYS A 59 -0.11 -6.66 5.49
CA CYS A 59 -1.09 -7.39 4.68
C CYS A 59 -0.84 -8.91 4.75
N ALA A 60 0.42 -9.34 4.58
CA ALA A 60 0.82 -10.72 4.69
C ALA A 60 0.54 -11.29 6.09
N TYR A 61 0.77 -10.51 7.15
CA TYR A 61 0.46 -10.91 8.52
C TYR A 61 -1.05 -11.12 8.73
N LEU A 62 -1.88 -10.20 8.25
CA LEU A 62 -3.34 -10.32 8.36
C LEU A 62 -3.91 -11.53 7.61
N ILE A 63 -3.36 -11.84 6.44
CA ILE A 63 -3.83 -12.98 5.62
C ILE A 63 -3.27 -14.30 6.15
N ASN A 64 -1.98 -14.39 6.47
CA ASN A 64 -1.33 -15.67 6.77
C ASN A 64 -1.40 -16.03 8.26
N VAL A 65 -1.37 -15.05 9.16
CA VAL A 65 -1.39 -15.29 10.61
C VAL A 65 -2.79 -15.15 11.18
N HIS A 66 -3.54 -14.14 10.72
CA HIS A 66 -4.91 -13.91 11.18
C HIS A 66 -5.98 -14.54 10.28
N TYR A 67 -5.59 -15.14 9.15
CA TYR A 67 -6.50 -15.82 8.22
C TYR A 67 -7.68 -14.94 7.76
N LEU A 68 -7.46 -13.62 7.65
CA LEU A 68 -8.47 -12.74 7.08
C LEU A 68 -8.61 -13.03 5.58
N HIS A 69 -9.85 -13.17 5.13
CA HIS A 69 -10.17 -13.16 3.72
C HIS A 69 -9.65 -11.87 3.08
N ALA A 70 -9.09 -11.98 1.88
CA ALA A 70 -8.44 -10.86 1.21
C ALA A 70 -9.35 -9.61 1.08
N ALA A 71 -10.65 -9.80 0.84
CA ALA A 71 -11.63 -8.69 0.82
C ALA A 71 -11.79 -7.98 2.17
N ARG A 72 -11.64 -8.71 3.28
CA ARG A 72 -11.68 -8.14 4.64
C ARG A 72 -10.35 -7.48 4.99
N THR A 73 -9.23 -8.08 4.60
CA THR A 73 -7.90 -7.47 4.74
C THR A 73 -7.85 -6.12 4.03
N ALA A 74 -8.39 -6.05 2.80
CA ALA A 74 -8.55 -4.83 2.04
C ALA A 74 -9.31 -3.72 2.76
N ALA A 75 -10.45 -4.06 3.38
CA ALA A 75 -11.25 -3.11 4.16
C ALA A 75 -10.46 -2.58 5.36
N VAL A 76 -9.85 -3.47 6.14
CA VAL A 76 -9.00 -3.10 7.29
C VAL A 76 -7.83 -2.21 6.84
N PHE A 77 -7.21 -2.52 5.71
CA PHE A 77 -6.12 -1.73 5.16
C PHE A 77 -6.55 -0.31 4.80
N ASN A 78 -7.72 -0.18 4.17
CA ASN A 78 -8.28 1.11 3.83
C ASN A 78 -8.55 1.94 5.09
N ASP A 79 -9.17 1.33 6.10
CA ASP A 79 -9.56 2.01 7.33
C ASP A 79 -8.35 2.44 8.19
N LEU A 80 -7.25 1.68 8.16
CA LEU A 80 -6.05 1.98 8.96
C LEU A 80 -5.04 2.91 8.27
N PHE A 81 -4.89 2.80 6.95
CA PHE A 81 -3.77 3.45 6.24
C PHE A 81 -4.19 4.45 5.16
N LEU A 82 -5.34 4.26 4.52
CA LEU A 82 -5.74 5.04 3.33
C LEU A 82 -6.83 6.07 3.62
N ASN A 83 -7.63 5.82 4.65
CA ASN A 83 -8.64 6.75 5.14
C ASN A 83 -8.35 7.07 6.62
N PRO A 84 -7.36 7.94 6.92
CA PRO A 84 -7.08 8.32 8.29
C PRO A 84 -8.17 9.28 8.78
N VAL A 85 -9.41 8.82 8.96
CA VAL A 85 -10.45 9.65 9.55
C VAL A 85 -11.45 8.82 10.36
N PHE A 86 -11.59 9.23 11.61
CA PHE A 86 -12.79 9.18 12.44
C PHE A 86 -14.01 9.89 11.77
N HIS A 87 -14.23 9.72 10.46
CA HIS A 87 -15.33 10.32 9.70
C HIS A 87 -15.76 9.38 8.57
N ILE A 88 -16.89 8.71 8.81
CA ILE A 88 -17.80 8.01 7.88
C ILE A 88 -17.99 8.82 6.57
N ALA A 89 -18.15 8.33 5.33
CA ALA A 89 -18.10 7.05 4.59
C ALA A 89 -18.51 7.41 3.10
N PRO A 90 -18.85 6.52 2.12
CA PRO A 90 -18.34 5.21 1.70
C PRO A 90 -18.07 5.06 0.15
N LYS A 91 -17.57 3.87 -0.25
CA LYS A 91 -17.68 3.11 -1.54
C LYS A 91 -17.00 3.61 -2.85
N ARG A 92 -15.96 2.86 -3.27
CA ARG A 92 -15.94 2.08 -4.53
C ARG A 92 -14.91 0.95 -4.43
N GLY A 93 -15.30 -0.23 -4.89
CA GLY A 93 -14.80 -1.52 -4.43
C GLY A 93 -13.36 -1.85 -4.79
N LEU A 94 -12.65 -2.42 -3.81
CA LEU A 94 -11.42 -3.18 -4.01
C LEU A 94 -11.69 -4.61 -4.54
N ALA A 95 -12.68 -4.76 -5.43
CA ALA A 95 -13.05 -6.04 -6.03
C ALA A 95 -12.17 -6.41 -7.25
N GLY A 96 -11.28 -5.50 -7.69
CA GLY A 96 -10.50 -5.66 -8.92
C GLY A 96 -9.11 -6.27 -8.77
N MET A 97 -8.60 -6.52 -7.56
CA MET A 97 -7.18 -6.89 -7.36
C MET A 97 -6.89 -8.38 -7.20
N LEU A 98 -7.91 -9.25 -7.24
CA LEU A 98 -7.74 -10.71 -7.07
C LEU A 98 -8.13 -11.54 -8.28
N ASN A 99 -8.71 -10.94 -9.33
CA ASN A 99 -8.91 -11.63 -10.59
C ASN A 99 -7.69 -11.42 -11.48
N GLY A 100 -6.81 -12.43 -11.48
CA GLY A 100 -5.89 -12.67 -12.58
C GLY A 100 -6.69 -12.87 -13.87
N GLY A 101 -6.92 -11.78 -14.60
CA GLY A 101 -7.42 -11.78 -15.96
C GLY A 101 -6.23 -11.64 -16.89
N CYS A 102 -5.85 -12.76 -17.51
CA CYS A 102 -4.79 -12.90 -18.48
C CYS A 102 -4.78 -11.77 -19.51
N CYS A 103 -3.64 -11.11 -19.69
CA CYS A 103 -3.29 -10.47 -20.96
C CYS A 103 -3.15 -11.58 -22.01
N SER A 104 -4.26 -12.04 -22.58
CA SER A 104 -4.22 -12.77 -23.85
C SER A 104 -3.89 -11.74 -24.92
N HIS A 105 -2.63 -11.79 -25.32
CA HIS A 105 -2.09 -11.34 -26.59
C HIS A 105 -3.12 -11.23 -27.71
N SER A 106 -3.05 -10.11 -28.43
CA SER A 106 -3.50 -9.95 -29.82
C SER A 106 -2.79 -10.97 -30.73
N PRO A 107 -3.38 -11.29 -31.89
CA PRO A 107 -2.60 -10.99 -33.09
C PRO A 107 -3.43 -10.40 -34.24
N GLY A 108 -2.78 -9.57 -35.05
CA GLY A 108 -3.19 -9.22 -36.42
C GLY A 108 -3.70 -7.81 -36.59
#